data_AF-A0AAE5LVU8-F1
#
_entry.id   AF-A0AAE5LVU8-F1
#
_cell.length_a   1.000
_cell.length_b   1.000
_cell.length_c   1.000
_cell.angle_alpha   90.00
_cell.angle_beta   90.00
_cell.angle_gamma   90.00
#
_symmetry.space_group_name_H-M   'P 1'
#
loop_
_entity.id
_entity.type
_entity.pdbx_description
1 polymer ?
#
loop_
_entity_poly.entity_id
_entity_poly.type
_entity_poly.pdbx_seq_one_letter_code
_entity_poly.pdbx_strand_id
1 'polypeptide(L)'
;MIHKRTILSSYPSAELVITTLGSILFLTAIFTSLIYSDPLIHWLSQLFVSIGIPTILIIIGFKIGHLEFTASEQIEVLKWTVSGVCVSGLLSSFIIIHQTVEGTILSEPGYIVLVCGSVGAVAGTTAGVTNAKSLQHIRFIDPQTADADDTADSFVDRGDIAQSTLSTVFSDTDRQAILRYFVYSGRQTAQISELVEYLIPHTQDEIQPTDTDYMFLHGQYTAALYNEHIPKLEAVDIITYHHPTATITYQLDRFDELEVIRIIQSLSTDSFFTSF
;
A
#
# COMPACT_ATOMS: atom_id res chain seq x y z
N MET A 1 -41.86 -1.02 -18.75
CA MET A 1 -41.10 -2.14 -18.13
C MET A 1 -39.97 -2.49 -19.08
N ILE A 2 -38.85 -1.79 -18.98
CA ILE A 2 -37.71 -1.92 -19.91
C ILE A 2 -36.72 -2.88 -19.27
N HIS A 3 -36.60 -4.08 -19.85
CA HIS A 3 -35.54 -5.04 -19.54
C HIS A 3 -34.21 -4.42 -19.98
N LYS A 4 -33.49 -3.81 -19.03
CA LYS A 4 -32.08 -3.43 -19.21
C LYS A 4 -31.30 -4.75 -19.31
N ARG A 5 -31.06 -5.21 -20.56
CA ARG A 5 -30.11 -6.29 -20.83
C ARG A 5 -28.75 -5.79 -20.35
N THR A 6 -28.33 -6.28 -19.19
CA THR A 6 -26.96 -6.18 -18.71
C THR A 6 -26.10 -6.88 -19.75
N ILE A 7 -25.42 -6.09 -20.57
CA ILE A 7 -24.34 -6.56 -21.42
C ILE A 7 -23.27 -7.02 -20.42
N LEU A 8 -23.23 -8.32 -20.12
CA LEU A 8 -22.09 -8.92 -19.44
C LEU A 8 -20.89 -8.66 -20.34
N SER A 9 -20.11 -7.64 -20.02
CA SER A 9 -18.76 -7.52 -20.56
C SER A 9 -18.03 -8.78 -20.13
N SER A 10 -17.74 -9.63 -21.12
CA SER A 10 -17.22 -10.98 -20.93
C SER A 10 -15.73 -10.92 -20.60
N TYR A 11 -15.36 -10.17 -19.56
CA TYR A 11 -14.01 -10.19 -19.02
C TYR A 11 -13.81 -11.55 -18.34
N PRO A 12 -12.72 -12.27 -18.65
CA PRO A 12 -12.42 -13.51 -17.94
C PRO A 12 -12.27 -13.18 -16.46
N SER A 13 -13.00 -13.90 -15.61
CA SER A 13 -12.93 -13.73 -14.16
C SER A 13 -11.48 -13.92 -13.70
N ALA A 14 -11.01 -13.07 -12.77
CA ALA A 14 -9.62 -13.12 -12.31
C ALA A 14 -9.26 -14.50 -11.74
N GLU A 15 -10.21 -15.17 -11.10
CA GLU A 15 -10.13 -16.59 -10.70
C GLU A 15 -9.64 -17.48 -11.84
N LEU A 16 -10.30 -17.43 -13.00
CA LEU A 16 -10.02 -18.32 -14.12
C LEU A 16 -8.62 -18.04 -14.67
N VAL A 17 -8.25 -16.76 -14.79
CA VAL A 17 -6.92 -16.37 -15.28
C VAL A 17 -5.81 -16.82 -14.33
N ILE A 18 -5.95 -16.56 -13.03
CA ILE A 18 -4.92 -16.89 -12.02
C ILE A 18 -4.81 -18.41 -11.87
N THR A 19 -5.93 -19.12 -11.85
CA THR A 19 -5.94 -20.59 -11.75
C THR A 19 -5.33 -21.23 -13.00
N THR A 20 -5.63 -20.71 -14.19
CA THR A 20 -5.04 -21.18 -15.44
C THR A 20 -3.54 -20.90 -15.48
N LEU A 21 -3.11 -19.71 -15.07
CA LEU A 21 -1.69 -19.36 -14.96
C LEU A 21 -0.95 -20.31 -14.01
N GLY A 22 -1.52 -20.55 -12.82
CA GLY A 22 -0.94 -21.49 -11.85
C GLY A 22 -0.86 -22.91 -12.39
N SER A 23 -1.88 -23.36 -13.13
CA SER A 23 -1.90 -24.68 -13.76
C SER A 23 -0.83 -24.82 -14.85
N ILE A 24 -0.66 -23.78 -15.68
CA ILE A 24 0.39 -23.76 -16.71
C ILE A 24 1.78 -23.81 -16.06
N LEU A 25 2.01 -23.00 -15.02
CA LEU A 25 3.28 -22.98 -14.29
C LEU A 25 3.55 -24.34 -13.62
N PHE A 26 2.54 -24.96 -13.04
CA PHE A 26 2.62 -26.28 -12.42
C PHE A 26 2.98 -27.37 -13.42
N LEU A 27 2.31 -27.40 -14.58
CA LEU A 27 2.61 -28.38 -15.64
C LEU A 27 4.02 -28.15 -16.22
N THR A 28 4.41 -26.90 -16.41
CA THR A 28 5.74 -26.54 -16.90
C THR A 28 6.83 -26.96 -15.90
N ALA A 29 6.59 -26.77 -14.60
CA ALA A 29 7.47 -27.22 -13.53
C ALA A 29 7.65 -28.74 -13.55
N ILE A 30 6.55 -29.51 -13.62
CA ILE A 30 6.62 -30.98 -13.70
C ILE A 30 7.41 -31.40 -14.94
N PHE A 31 7.11 -30.82 -16.10
CA PHE A 31 7.78 -31.18 -17.34
C PHE A 31 9.28 -30.89 -17.29
N THR A 32 9.66 -29.74 -16.71
CA THR A 32 11.07 -29.38 -16.51
C THR A 32 11.76 -30.38 -15.58
N SER A 33 11.14 -30.72 -14.44
CA SER A 33 11.69 -31.71 -13.50
C SER A 33 11.78 -33.14 -14.05
N LEU A 34 11.04 -33.48 -15.11
CA LEU A 34 11.14 -34.78 -15.78
C LEU A 34 12.28 -34.83 -16.82
N ILE A 35 12.65 -33.69 -17.39
CA ILE A 35 13.71 -33.60 -18.40
C ILE A 35 15.10 -33.57 -17.74
N TYR A 36 15.24 -32.85 -16.63
CA TYR A 36 16.52 -32.70 -15.94
C TYR A 36 16.68 -33.78 -14.87
N SER A 37 17.62 -34.71 -15.11
CA SER A 37 17.90 -35.85 -14.25
C SER A 37 18.98 -35.51 -13.22
N ASP A 38 18.61 -34.73 -12.21
CA ASP A 38 19.53 -34.28 -11.16
C ASP A 38 19.60 -35.25 -9.96
N PRO A 39 20.66 -35.14 -9.11
CA PRO A 39 20.78 -35.93 -7.89
C PRO A 39 19.53 -35.78 -6.99
N LEU A 40 19.14 -36.86 -6.30
CA LEU A 40 17.88 -36.96 -5.52
C LEU A 40 17.57 -35.76 -4.61
N ILE A 41 18.60 -35.16 -3.99
CA ILE A 41 18.45 -34.01 -3.08
C ILE A 41 18.14 -32.71 -3.85
N HIS A 42 18.80 -32.49 -4.99
CA HIS A 42 18.48 -31.38 -5.89
C HIS A 42 17.09 -31.55 -6.48
N TRP A 43 16.75 -32.77 -6.90
CA TRP A 43 15.42 -33.09 -7.41
C TRP A 43 14.31 -32.80 -6.38
N LEU A 44 14.47 -33.19 -5.11
CA LEU A 44 13.47 -32.93 -4.07
C LEU A 44 13.29 -31.44 -3.77
N SER A 45 14.37 -30.68 -3.64
CA SER A 45 14.30 -29.23 -3.41
C SER A 45 13.70 -28.49 -4.61
N GLN A 46 14.07 -28.89 -5.82
CA GLN A 46 13.51 -28.35 -7.07
C GLN A 46 12.02 -28.64 -7.15
N LEU A 47 11.59 -29.85 -6.82
CA LEU A 47 10.19 -30.25 -6.85
C LEU A 47 9.36 -29.48 -5.80
N PHE A 48 9.89 -29.26 -4.59
CA PHE A 48 9.17 -28.50 -3.57
C PHE A 48 8.95 -27.04 -3.98
N VAL A 49 9.97 -26.39 -4.54
CA VAL A 49 9.89 -24.99 -5.01
C VAL A 49 9.03 -24.89 -6.27
N SER A 50 9.26 -25.77 -7.24
CA SER A 50 8.63 -25.69 -8.57
C SER A 50 7.19 -26.17 -8.59
N ILE A 51 6.82 -27.09 -7.71
CA ILE A 51 5.43 -27.56 -7.59
C ILE A 51 4.70 -26.76 -6.51
N GLY A 52 5.36 -26.45 -5.39
CA GLY A 52 4.75 -25.76 -4.27
C GLY A 52 4.25 -24.36 -4.63
N ILE A 53 5.08 -23.54 -5.28
CA ILE A 53 4.72 -22.15 -5.59
C ILE A 53 3.54 -22.06 -6.57
N PRO A 54 3.51 -22.81 -7.70
CA PRO A 54 2.33 -22.83 -8.57
C PRO A 54 1.09 -23.42 -7.89
N THR A 55 1.25 -24.41 -7.00
CA THR A 55 0.12 -24.94 -6.21
C THR A 55 -0.49 -23.87 -5.32
N ILE A 56 0.33 -23.04 -4.67
CA ILE A 56 -0.14 -21.87 -3.90
C ILE A 56 -0.95 -20.94 -4.80
N LEU A 57 -0.46 -20.65 -6.02
CA LEU A 57 -1.17 -19.79 -6.97
C LEU A 57 -2.54 -20.36 -7.37
N ILE A 58 -2.63 -21.68 -7.60
CA ILE A 58 -3.89 -22.38 -7.90
C ILE A 58 -4.86 -22.26 -6.72
N ILE A 59 -4.38 -22.49 -5.49
CA ILE A 59 -5.20 -22.39 -4.27
C ILE A 59 -5.70 -20.95 -4.08
N ILE A 60 -4.85 -19.94 -4.31
CA ILE A 60 -5.23 -18.53 -4.22
C ILE A 60 -6.26 -18.19 -5.29
N GLY A 61 -6.04 -18.61 -6.55
CA GLY A 61 -6.99 -18.41 -7.65
C GLY A 61 -8.36 -18.99 -7.33
N PHE A 62 -8.42 -20.24 -6.88
CA PHE A 62 -9.65 -20.90 -6.44
C PHE A 62 -10.32 -20.16 -5.28
N LYS A 63 -9.54 -19.68 -4.29
CA LYS A 63 -10.09 -18.90 -3.18
C LYS A 63 -10.65 -17.55 -3.61
N ILE A 64 -10.06 -16.90 -4.60
CA ILE A 64 -10.56 -15.64 -5.16
C ILE A 64 -11.96 -15.83 -5.76
N GLY A 65 -12.24 -16.97 -6.40
CA GLY A 65 -13.58 -17.31 -6.90
C GLY A 65 -14.67 -17.42 -5.82
N HIS A 66 -14.26 -17.66 -4.57
CA HIS A 66 -15.15 -17.74 -3.41
C HIS A 66 -15.23 -16.43 -2.63
N LEU A 67 -14.43 -15.43 -2.99
CA LEU A 67 -14.53 -14.07 -2.44
C LEU A 67 -15.52 -13.28 -3.29
N GLU A 68 -16.45 -12.57 -2.66
CA GLU A 68 -17.45 -11.74 -3.33
C GLU A 68 -16.83 -10.45 -3.88
N PHE A 69 -15.85 -10.59 -4.78
CA PHE A 69 -15.20 -9.44 -5.42
C PHE A 69 -15.99 -8.94 -6.61
N THR A 70 -16.11 -7.61 -6.69
CA THR A 70 -16.64 -6.88 -7.84
C THR A 70 -15.69 -7.00 -9.04
N ALA A 71 -16.19 -6.72 -10.25
CA ALA A 71 -15.39 -6.82 -11.47
C ALA A 71 -14.15 -5.90 -11.46
N SER A 72 -14.26 -4.70 -10.85
CA SER A 72 -13.14 -3.77 -10.71
C SER A 72 -12.03 -4.32 -9.80
N GLU A 73 -12.42 -4.93 -8.68
CA GLU A 73 -11.50 -5.56 -7.71
C GLU A 73 -10.78 -6.76 -8.34
N GLN A 74 -11.49 -7.57 -9.12
CA GLN A 74 -10.90 -8.69 -9.86
C GLN A 74 -9.84 -8.22 -10.87
N ILE A 75 -10.11 -7.14 -11.62
CA ILE A 75 -9.14 -6.55 -12.56
C ILE A 75 -7.92 -6.03 -11.81
N GLU A 76 -8.11 -5.46 -10.63
CA GLU A 76 -7.02 -4.95 -9.82
C GLU A 76 -6.11 -6.06 -9.31
N VAL A 77 -6.68 -7.16 -8.80
CA VAL A 77 -5.89 -8.35 -8.44
C VAL A 77 -5.08 -8.83 -9.64
N LEU A 78 -5.70 -8.90 -10.82
CA LEU A 78 -5.03 -9.32 -12.05
C LEU A 78 -3.87 -8.39 -12.44
N LYS A 79 -4.05 -7.06 -12.35
CA LYS A 79 -2.99 -6.08 -12.62
C LYS A 79 -1.79 -6.26 -11.70
N TRP A 80 -2.04 -6.52 -10.43
CA TRP A 80 -0.98 -6.78 -9.45
C TRP A 80 -0.27 -8.10 -9.71
N THR A 81 -1.00 -9.17 -10.06
CA THR A 81 -0.41 -10.46 -10.47
C THR A 81 0.51 -10.28 -11.68
N VAL A 82 0.03 -9.61 -12.74
CA VAL A 82 0.81 -9.36 -13.96
C VAL A 82 2.04 -8.51 -13.67
N SER A 83 1.89 -7.44 -12.88
CA SER A 83 3.01 -6.60 -12.46
C SER A 83 4.06 -7.40 -11.71
N GLY A 84 3.66 -8.27 -10.78
CA GLY A 84 4.56 -9.15 -10.05
C GLY A 84 5.35 -10.10 -10.96
N VAL A 85 4.70 -10.70 -11.96
CA VAL A 85 5.36 -11.52 -12.98
C VAL A 85 6.34 -10.70 -13.82
N CYS A 86 5.95 -9.51 -14.26
CA CYS A 86 6.83 -8.64 -15.06
C CYS A 86 8.08 -8.20 -14.28
N VAL A 87 7.92 -7.74 -13.04
CA VAL A 87 9.04 -7.29 -12.20
C VAL A 87 10.00 -8.45 -11.92
N SER A 88 9.48 -9.61 -11.53
CA SER A 88 10.30 -10.79 -11.30
C SER A 88 11.00 -11.27 -12.58
N GLY A 89 10.32 -11.26 -13.73
CA GLY A 89 10.90 -11.60 -15.02
C GLY A 89 12.03 -10.67 -15.44
N LEU A 90 11.89 -9.36 -15.21
CA LEU A 90 12.96 -8.38 -15.45
C LEU A 90 14.16 -8.65 -14.54
N LEU A 91 13.93 -8.93 -13.26
CA LEU A 91 14.98 -9.25 -12.31
C LEU A 91 15.73 -10.53 -12.70
N SER A 92 15.02 -11.60 -13.07
CA SER A 92 15.63 -12.84 -13.57
C SER A 92 16.45 -12.61 -14.83
N SER A 93 15.93 -11.82 -15.76
CA SER A 93 16.63 -11.49 -17.00
C SER A 93 17.92 -10.73 -16.71
N PHE A 94 17.88 -9.78 -15.78
CA PHE A 94 19.06 -9.06 -15.32
C PHE A 94 20.11 -10.00 -14.72
N ILE A 95 19.70 -10.93 -13.84
CA ILE A 95 20.60 -11.93 -13.23
C ILE A 95 21.25 -12.81 -14.31
N ILE A 96 20.47 -13.28 -15.28
CA ILE A 96 20.97 -14.12 -16.38
C ILE A 96 21.99 -13.37 -17.23
N ILE A 97 21.69 -12.12 -17.60
CA ILE A 97 22.60 -11.26 -18.37
C ILE A 97 23.89 -11.03 -17.58
N HIS A 98 23.78 -10.68 -16.30
CA HIS A 98 24.93 -10.44 -15.42
C HIS A 98 25.86 -11.65 -15.36
N GLN A 99 25.32 -12.84 -15.07
CA GLN A 99 26.12 -14.06 -15.00
C GLN A 99 26.74 -14.45 -16.34
N THR A 100 26.03 -14.18 -17.45
CA THR A 100 26.56 -14.39 -18.81
C THR A 100 27.76 -13.47 -19.08
N VAL A 101 27.70 -12.21 -18.66
CA VAL A 101 28.80 -11.25 -18.79
C VAL A 101 30.01 -11.66 -17.93
N GLU A 102 29.77 -12.24 -16.75
CA GLU A 102 30.81 -12.80 -15.88
C GLU A 102 31.41 -14.12 -16.40
N GLY A 103 30.94 -14.63 -17.54
CA GLY A 103 31.39 -15.90 -18.12
C GLY A 103 30.90 -17.14 -17.36
N THR A 104 29.92 -16.97 -16.46
CA THR A 104 29.29 -18.08 -15.75
C THR A 104 28.19 -18.67 -16.63
N ILE A 105 28.31 -19.96 -16.95
CA ILE A 105 27.27 -20.68 -17.72
C ILE A 105 26.20 -21.15 -16.74
N LEU A 106 25.02 -20.56 -16.84
CA LEU A 106 23.82 -21.06 -16.20
C LEU A 106 23.40 -22.37 -16.87
N SER A 107 23.36 -23.45 -16.08
CA SER A 107 22.86 -24.75 -16.55
C SER A 107 21.40 -24.66 -17.00
N GLU A 108 20.58 -23.85 -16.30
CA GLU A 108 19.13 -23.81 -16.49
C GLU A 108 18.55 -22.39 -16.35
N PRO A 109 18.82 -21.47 -17.29
CA PRO A 109 18.28 -20.10 -17.22
C PRO A 109 16.75 -20.06 -17.27
N GLY A 110 16.12 -21.01 -18.00
CA GLY A 110 14.66 -21.13 -18.06
C GLY A 110 14.03 -21.49 -16.71
N TYR A 111 14.70 -22.30 -15.91
CA TYR A 111 14.25 -22.66 -14.57
C TYR A 111 14.20 -21.44 -13.63
N ILE A 112 15.21 -20.57 -13.71
CA ILE A 112 15.26 -19.34 -12.91
C ILE A 112 14.08 -18.43 -13.25
N VAL A 113 13.81 -18.22 -14.55
CA VAL A 113 12.67 -17.41 -15.00
C VAL A 113 11.35 -18.01 -14.51
N LEU A 114 11.20 -19.32 -14.57
CA LEU A 114 9.99 -20.03 -14.10
C LEU A 114 9.78 -19.81 -12.59
N VAL A 115 10.81 -20.04 -11.77
CA VAL A 115 10.71 -19.92 -10.31
C VAL A 115 10.46 -18.46 -9.92
N CYS A 116 11.27 -17.52 -10.40
CA CYS A 116 11.11 -16.11 -10.10
C CYS A 116 9.75 -15.58 -10.58
N GLY A 117 9.34 -15.94 -11.80
CA GLY A 117 8.02 -15.59 -12.33
C GLY A 117 6.88 -16.12 -11.46
N SER A 118 6.99 -17.37 -10.98
CA SER A 118 6.01 -17.97 -10.07
C SER A 118 5.97 -17.25 -8.71
N VAL A 119 7.14 -16.90 -8.15
CA VAL A 119 7.23 -16.11 -6.90
C VAL A 119 6.60 -14.74 -7.09
N GLY A 120 6.92 -14.06 -8.20
CA GLY A 120 6.35 -12.77 -8.55
C GLY A 120 4.84 -12.82 -8.73
N ALA A 121 4.32 -13.88 -9.37
CA ALA A 121 2.88 -14.10 -9.50
C ALA A 121 2.21 -14.24 -8.13
N VAL A 122 2.77 -15.04 -7.22
CA VAL A 122 2.21 -15.23 -5.86
C VAL A 122 2.25 -13.93 -5.07
N ALA A 123 3.39 -13.23 -5.07
CA ALA A 123 3.55 -11.96 -4.36
C ALA A 123 2.59 -10.90 -4.90
N GLY A 124 2.51 -10.74 -6.23
CA GLY A 124 1.59 -9.82 -6.89
C GLY A 124 0.13 -10.15 -6.61
N THR A 125 -0.26 -11.42 -6.71
CA THR A 125 -1.64 -11.83 -6.41
C THR A 125 -1.99 -11.55 -4.95
N THR A 126 -1.07 -11.82 -4.02
CA THR A 126 -1.30 -11.57 -2.59
C THR A 126 -1.44 -10.08 -2.29
N ALA A 127 -0.59 -9.25 -2.88
CA ALA A 127 -0.70 -7.79 -2.77
C ALA A 127 -2.03 -7.29 -3.35
N GLY A 128 -2.40 -7.76 -4.53
CA GLY A 128 -3.66 -7.41 -5.19
C GLY A 128 -4.90 -7.80 -4.38
N VAL A 129 -4.92 -9.01 -3.81
CA VAL A 129 -6.02 -9.46 -2.93
C VAL A 129 -6.11 -8.61 -1.67
N THR A 130 -4.97 -8.24 -1.09
CA THR A 130 -4.93 -7.39 0.11
C THR A 130 -5.46 -5.99 -0.20
N ASN A 131 -5.08 -5.43 -1.35
CA ASN A 131 -5.53 -4.13 -1.82
C ASN A 131 -7.01 -4.11 -2.22
N ALA A 132 -7.50 -5.16 -2.88
CA ALA A 132 -8.92 -5.29 -3.20
C ALA A 132 -9.78 -5.39 -1.92
N LYS A 133 -9.27 -6.07 -0.89
CA LYS A 133 -9.96 -6.16 0.41
C LYS A 133 -9.96 -4.84 1.17
N SER A 134 -8.88 -4.05 1.11
CA SER A 134 -8.89 -2.71 1.73
C SER A 134 -9.90 -1.80 1.03
N LEU A 135 -9.97 -1.83 -0.30
CA LEU A 135 -10.98 -1.08 -1.08
C LEU A 135 -12.41 -1.51 -0.76
N GLN A 136 -12.64 -2.81 -0.59
CA GLN A 136 -13.95 -3.33 -0.17
C GLN A 136 -14.31 -2.82 1.24
N HIS A 137 -13.36 -2.80 2.17
CA HIS A 137 -13.59 -2.28 3.52
C HIS A 137 -13.96 -0.80 3.51
N ILE A 138 -13.30 0.01 2.68
CA ILE A 138 -13.60 1.43 2.48
C ILE A 138 -15.04 1.62 1.96
N ARG A 139 -15.48 0.81 0.99
CA ARG A 139 -16.86 0.85 0.46
C ARG A 139 -17.94 0.51 1.50
N PHE A 140 -17.63 -0.35 2.47
CA PHE A 140 -18.57 -0.69 3.54
C PHE A 140 -18.66 0.37 4.64
N ILE A 141 -17.62 1.19 4.82
CA ILE A 141 -17.58 2.26 5.83
C ILE A 141 -18.26 3.54 5.32
N ASP A 142 -18.17 3.82 4.01
CA ASP A 142 -18.83 4.98 3.39
C ASP A 142 -19.75 4.59 2.20
N PRO A 143 -21.05 4.30 2.45
CA PRO A 143 -21.99 3.96 1.39
C PRO A 143 -22.36 5.14 0.48
N GLN A 144 -21.92 6.38 0.73
CA GLN A 144 -22.23 7.53 -0.12
C GLN A 144 -21.32 7.67 -1.35
N THR A 145 -20.17 6.98 -1.37
CA THR A 145 -19.24 7.02 -2.53
C THR A 145 -19.52 5.92 -3.57
N ALA A 146 -20.37 4.95 -3.27
CA ALA A 146 -20.66 3.83 -4.17
C ALA A 146 -21.49 4.19 -5.42
N ASP A 147 -22.15 5.35 -5.44
CA ASP A 147 -22.91 5.87 -6.59
C ASP A 147 -22.11 6.84 -7.48
N ALA A 148 -20.80 7.04 -7.22
CA ALA A 148 -19.96 8.01 -7.94
C ALA A 148 -19.29 7.46 -9.23
N ASP A 149 -19.77 6.33 -9.77
CA ASP A 149 -19.23 5.69 -10.98
C ASP A 149 -19.60 6.43 -12.30
N ASP A 150 -20.34 7.55 -12.22
CA ASP A 150 -20.82 8.31 -13.41
C ASP A 150 -20.21 9.74 -13.51
N THR A 151 -19.17 10.07 -12.73
CA THR A 151 -18.59 11.44 -12.67
C THR A 151 -17.08 11.52 -12.92
N ALA A 152 -16.52 10.58 -13.69
CA ALA A 152 -15.09 10.50 -14.00
C ALA A 152 -14.49 11.75 -14.72
N ASP A 153 -15.32 12.60 -15.34
CA ASP A 153 -14.85 13.84 -15.99
C ASP A 153 -14.66 15.04 -15.03
N SER A 154 -15.10 14.93 -13.78
CA SER A 154 -14.98 16.03 -12.79
C SER A 154 -13.85 15.86 -11.76
N PHE A 155 -13.20 14.69 -11.73
CA PHE A 155 -12.20 14.35 -10.70
C PHE A 155 -10.77 14.81 -11.05
N VAL A 156 -10.48 15.02 -12.35
CA VAL A 156 -9.16 15.47 -12.82
C VAL A 156 -8.83 16.90 -12.36
N ASP A 157 -9.83 17.75 -12.14
CA ASP A 157 -9.63 19.14 -11.69
C ASP A 157 -9.58 19.28 -10.15
N ARG A 158 -10.03 18.26 -9.39
CA ARG A 158 -10.08 18.29 -7.92
C ARG A 158 -8.87 17.61 -7.26
N GLY A 159 -8.22 16.66 -7.94
CA GLY A 159 -7.01 15.98 -7.45
C GLY A 159 -5.78 16.89 -7.37
N ASP A 160 -5.58 17.76 -8.37
CA ASP A 160 -4.42 18.67 -8.42
C ASP A 160 -4.50 19.78 -7.35
N ILE A 161 -5.71 20.22 -7.00
CA ILE A 161 -5.95 21.21 -5.93
C ILE A 161 -5.80 20.56 -4.54
N ALA A 162 -6.23 19.31 -4.38
CA ALA A 162 -6.06 18.57 -3.13
C ALA A 162 -4.58 18.29 -2.85
N GLN A 163 -3.81 17.87 -3.85
CA GLN A 163 -2.40 17.50 -3.67
C GLN A 163 -1.49 18.72 -3.38
N SER A 164 -1.77 19.87 -3.98
CA SER A 164 -1.05 21.13 -3.71
C SER A 164 -1.40 21.76 -2.35
N THR A 165 -2.65 21.60 -1.89
CA THR A 165 -3.07 22.05 -0.56
C THR A 165 -2.49 21.14 0.53
N LEU A 166 -2.50 19.83 0.30
CA LEU A 166 -1.93 18.84 1.20
C LEU A 166 -0.43 19.02 1.37
N SER A 167 0.34 19.22 0.29
CA SER A 167 1.80 19.43 0.39
C SER A 167 2.15 20.67 1.22
N THR A 168 1.34 21.73 1.14
CA THR A 168 1.50 22.96 1.95
C THR A 168 1.13 22.73 3.43
N VAL A 169 0.14 21.88 3.70
CA VAL A 169 -0.22 21.50 5.08
C VAL A 169 0.85 20.60 5.68
N PHE A 170 1.39 19.65 4.91
CA PHE A 170 2.39 18.71 5.37
C PHE A 170 3.82 19.26 5.40
N SER A 171 4.11 20.46 4.88
CA SER A 171 5.47 21.04 4.91
C SER A 171 5.94 21.54 6.28
N ASP A 172 5.05 21.56 7.28
CA ASP A 172 5.29 22.11 8.61
C ASP A 172 5.57 20.99 9.62
N THR A 173 6.71 21.09 10.29
CA THR A 173 7.24 20.06 11.20
C THR A 173 6.28 19.76 12.34
N ASP A 174 5.58 20.77 12.86
CA ASP A 174 4.68 20.61 14.01
C ASP A 174 3.39 19.90 13.56
N ARG A 175 2.87 20.24 12.37
CA ARG A 175 1.74 19.50 11.77
C ARG A 175 2.10 18.05 11.45
N GLN A 176 3.31 17.79 10.97
CA GLN A 176 3.78 16.41 10.78
C GLN A 176 3.87 15.66 12.10
N ALA A 177 4.36 16.28 13.17
CA ALA A 177 4.48 15.67 14.48
C ALA A 177 3.11 15.33 15.10
N ILE A 178 2.10 16.20 14.94
CA ILE A 178 0.71 15.93 15.32
C ILE A 178 0.19 14.67 14.63
N LEU A 179 0.43 14.52 13.34
CA LEU A 179 -0.05 13.36 12.58
C LEU A 179 0.71 12.09 12.92
N ARG A 180 2.03 12.18 13.12
CA ARG A 180 2.85 11.07 13.62
C ARG A 180 2.35 10.57 14.97
N TYR A 181 1.93 11.46 15.86
CA TYR A 181 1.35 11.06 17.14
C TYR A 181 0.15 10.13 16.94
N PHE A 182 -0.80 10.49 16.07
CA PHE A 182 -1.99 9.65 15.82
C PHE A 182 -1.63 8.33 15.14
N VAL A 183 -0.77 8.37 14.13
CA VAL A 183 -0.33 7.17 13.40
C VAL A 183 0.44 6.20 14.31
N TYR A 184 1.38 6.68 15.13
CA TYR A 184 2.18 5.81 15.99
C TYR A 184 1.47 5.35 17.26
N SER A 185 0.60 6.20 17.83
CA SER A 185 -0.19 5.81 19.00
C SER A 185 -1.33 4.85 18.66
N GLY A 186 -1.74 4.79 17.38
CA GLY A 186 -2.89 4.02 16.92
C GLY A 186 -4.22 4.52 17.49
N ARG A 187 -4.22 5.74 18.06
CA ARG A 187 -5.43 6.36 18.63
C ARG A 187 -6.09 7.23 17.59
N GLN A 188 -7.42 7.23 17.57
CA GLN A 188 -8.19 8.15 16.73
C GLN A 188 -8.50 9.47 17.43
N THR A 189 -8.34 9.54 18.76
CA THR A 189 -8.70 10.73 19.55
C THR A 189 -7.61 11.07 20.55
N ALA A 190 -7.32 12.36 20.71
CA ALA A 190 -6.35 12.86 21.67
C ALA A 190 -6.84 14.16 22.31
N GLN A 191 -6.46 14.40 23.56
CA GLN A 191 -6.65 15.70 24.20
C GLN A 191 -5.56 16.66 23.75
N ILE A 192 -5.87 17.96 23.65
CA ILE A 192 -4.87 18.97 23.29
C ILE A 192 -3.71 19.00 24.29
N SER A 193 -3.96 18.82 25.59
CA SER A 193 -2.92 18.73 26.61
C SER A 193 -1.92 17.60 26.34
N GLU A 194 -2.41 16.44 25.94
CA GLU A 194 -1.59 15.27 25.61
C GLU A 194 -0.75 15.50 24.35
N LEU A 195 -1.32 16.16 23.33
CA LEU A 195 -0.60 16.55 22.13
C LEU A 195 0.50 17.59 22.41
N VAL A 196 0.23 18.57 23.26
CA VAL A 196 1.23 19.58 23.66
C VAL A 196 2.41 18.90 24.38
N GLU A 197 2.12 17.98 25.30
CA GLU A 197 3.16 17.22 26.02
C GLU A 197 4.01 16.37 25.06
N TYR A 198 3.41 15.82 24.00
CA TYR A 198 4.14 15.11 22.96
C TYR A 198 4.97 16.02 22.07
N LEU A 199 4.48 17.21 21.73
CA LEU A 199 5.14 18.13 20.79
C LEU A 199 6.35 18.85 21.39
N ILE A 200 6.30 19.24 22.67
CA ILE A 200 7.39 19.97 23.36
C ILE A 200 8.78 19.30 23.19
N PRO A 201 8.95 17.98 23.42
CA PRO A 201 10.25 17.32 23.27
C PRO A 201 10.63 16.98 21.82
N HIS A 202 9.69 17.01 20.86
CA HIS A 202 9.96 16.63 19.47
C HIS A 202 10.33 17.81 18.57
N THR A 203 10.22 19.04 19.06
CA THR A 203 10.54 20.27 18.33
C THR A 203 11.82 20.95 18.82
N GLN A 204 12.33 20.58 19.99
CA GLN A 204 13.63 21.03 20.49
C GLN A 204 14.57 19.85 20.66
N ASP A 205 15.45 19.66 19.69
CA ASP A 205 16.72 19.00 19.96
C ASP A 205 17.43 19.81 21.05
N GLU A 206 17.72 19.16 22.18
CA GLU A 206 18.85 19.51 23.07
C GLU A 206 18.64 20.45 24.28
N ILE A 207 17.43 20.78 24.74
CA ILE A 207 17.27 21.53 26.00
C ILE A 207 16.35 20.78 26.98
N GLN A 208 16.85 20.45 28.17
CA GLN A 208 16.00 20.05 29.30
C GLN A 208 15.41 21.32 29.93
N PRO A 209 14.13 21.64 29.71
CA PRO A 209 13.55 22.87 30.21
C PRO A 209 13.47 22.85 31.73
N THR A 210 13.82 23.97 32.35
CA THR A 210 13.51 24.24 33.77
C THR A 210 11.98 24.30 33.96
N ASP A 211 11.46 24.00 35.16
CA ASP A 211 10.00 23.97 35.44
C ASP A 211 9.28 25.27 35.01
N THR A 212 9.95 26.42 35.12
CA THR A 212 9.41 27.73 34.70
C THR A 212 9.32 27.88 33.18
N ASP A 213 10.30 27.32 32.45
CA ASP A 213 10.32 27.35 30.98
C ASP A 213 9.26 26.40 30.42
N TYR A 214 9.01 25.28 31.10
CA TYR A 214 7.99 24.31 30.70
C TYR A 214 6.58 24.90 30.70
N MET A 215 6.20 25.66 31.73
CA MET A 215 4.87 26.32 31.74
C MET A 215 4.72 27.37 30.64
N PHE A 216 5.78 28.12 30.34
CA PHE A 216 5.77 29.12 29.26
C PHE A 216 5.66 28.46 27.88
N LEU A 217 6.49 27.44 27.63
CA LEU A 217 6.46 26.63 26.40
C LEU A 217 5.10 25.97 26.21
N HIS A 218 4.53 25.38 27.27
CA HIS A 218 3.22 24.75 27.21
C HIS A 218 2.13 25.75 26.78
N GLY A 219 2.15 26.98 27.29
CA GLY A 219 1.22 28.04 26.87
C GLY A 219 1.41 28.44 25.41
N GLN A 220 2.66 28.58 24.95
CA GLN A 220 3.00 28.95 23.58
C GLN A 220 2.57 27.88 22.57
N TYR A 221 2.89 26.61 22.82
CA TYR A 221 2.49 25.50 21.94
C TYR A 221 0.99 25.28 21.93
N THR A 222 0.33 25.44 23.08
CA THR A 222 -1.14 25.39 23.14
C THR A 222 -1.73 26.47 22.23
N ALA A 223 -1.26 27.71 22.34
CA ALA A 223 -1.74 28.81 21.51
C ALA A 223 -1.46 28.60 20.00
N ALA A 224 -0.29 28.07 19.65
CA ALA A 224 0.07 27.73 18.26
C ALA A 224 -0.83 26.61 17.71
N LEU A 225 -1.07 25.55 18.48
CA LEU A 225 -1.99 24.47 18.12
C LEU A 225 -3.39 25.03 17.80
N TYR A 226 -3.94 25.83 18.71
CA TYR A 226 -5.29 26.39 18.57
C TYR A 226 -5.43 27.36 17.39
N ASN A 227 -4.49 28.28 17.23
CA ASN A 227 -4.65 29.39 16.30
C ASN A 227 -4.09 29.09 14.91
N GLU A 228 -3.14 28.15 14.82
CA GLU A 228 -2.38 27.95 13.59
C GLU A 228 -2.48 26.53 13.05
N HIS A 229 -2.18 25.49 13.84
CA HIS A 229 -2.06 24.14 13.30
C HIS A 229 -3.41 23.43 13.16
N ILE A 230 -4.27 23.49 14.18
CA ILE A 230 -5.58 22.82 14.19
C ILE A 230 -6.49 23.35 13.07
N PRO A 231 -6.68 24.67 12.89
CA PRO A 231 -7.57 25.18 11.84
C PRO A 231 -7.09 24.80 10.44
N LYS A 232 -5.77 24.76 10.22
CA LYS A 232 -5.19 24.36 8.93
C LYS A 232 -5.38 22.87 8.65
N LEU A 233 -5.28 22.01 9.67
CA LEU A 233 -5.53 20.57 9.55
C LEU A 233 -7.02 20.24 9.43
N GLU A 234 -7.89 21.02 10.08
CA GLU A 234 -9.34 20.91 9.97
C GLU A 234 -9.84 21.41 8.60
N ALA A 235 -9.22 22.46 8.05
CA ALA A 235 -9.58 22.99 6.72
C ALA A 235 -9.35 21.99 5.56
N VAL A 236 -8.50 20.99 5.77
CA VAL A 236 -8.27 19.88 4.82
C VAL A 236 -8.96 18.58 5.26
N ASP A 237 -9.86 18.68 6.25
CA ASP A 237 -10.64 17.57 6.81
C ASP A 237 -9.78 16.38 7.29
N ILE A 238 -8.55 16.63 7.74
CA ILE A 238 -7.67 15.59 8.31
C ILE A 238 -8.03 15.31 9.78
N ILE A 239 -8.40 16.37 10.50
CA ILE A 239 -8.84 16.28 11.89
C ILE A 239 -10.17 17.01 12.09
N THR A 240 -10.90 16.62 13.12
CA THR A 240 -12.04 17.37 13.63
C THR A 240 -11.75 17.83 15.03
N TYR A 241 -11.93 19.13 15.29
CA TYR A 241 -11.72 19.68 16.61
C TYR A 241 -13.03 19.85 17.39
N HIS A 242 -13.11 19.19 18.55
CA HIS A 242 -14.25 19.31 19.45
C HIS A 242 -13.95 20.35 20.54
N HIS A 243 -14.31 21.61 20.28
CA HIS A 243 -14.17 22.72 21.21
C HIS A 243 -14.64 22.47 22.67
N PRO A 244 -15.77 21.79 22.93
CA PRO A 244 -16.28 21.65 24.31
C PRO A 244 -15.41 20.76 25.20
N THR A 245 -14.72 19.79 24.58
CA THR A 245 -13.93 18.77 25.28
C THR A 245 -12.43 18.97 25.08
N ALA A 246 -12.02 19.94 24.27
CA ALA A 246 -10.65 20.15 23.83
C ALA A 246 -9.99 18.87 23.28
N THR A 247 -10.77 18.08 22.56
CA THR A 247 -10.34 16.81 21.94
C THR A 247 -10.24 16.97 20.44
N ILE A 248 -9.18 16.41 19.87
CA ILE A 248 -8.98 16.28 18.43
C ILE A 248 -9.30 14.84 18.04
N THR A 249 -10.14 14.67 17.03
CA THR A 249 -10.41 13.39 16.41
C THR A 249 -9.71 13.36 15.05
N TYR A 250 -8.82 12.40 14.85
CA TYR A 250 -8.14 12.16 13.59
C TYR A 250 -9.05 11.34 12.67
N GLN A 251 -9.35 11.86 11.48
CA GLN A 251 -10.23 11.22 10.51
C GLN A 251 -9.42 10.30 9.59
N LEU A 252 -9.14 9.12 10.10
CA LEU A 252 -8.40 8.06 9.40
C LEU A 252 -9.15 7.54 8.16
N ASP A 253 -10.48 7.61 8.16
CA ASP A 253 -11.32 7.02 7.10
C ASP A 253 -11.17 7.70 5.74
N ARG A 254 -10.55 8.89 5.68
CA ARG A 254 -10.44 9.69 4.45
C ARG A 254 -9.07 9.61 3.76
N PHE A 255 -8.04 9.20 4.49
CA PHE A 255 -6.68 9.05 3.97
C PHE A 255 -6.16 7.67 4.36
N ASP A 256 -5.77 6.85 3.38
CA ASP A 256 -5.12 5.57 3.65
C ASP A 256 -3.91 5.83 4.56
N GLU A 257 -3.82 5.13 5.70
CA GLU A 257 -2.71 5.29 6.65
C GLU A 257 -1.36 5.15 5.92
N LEU A 258 -1.31 4.28 4.91
CA LEU A 258 -0.13 4.08 4.07
C LEU A 258 0.18 5.29 3.18
N GLU A 259 -0.82 6.03 2.74
CA GLU A 259 -0.65 7.26 1.96
C GLU A 259 -0.14 8.41 2.84
N VAL A 260 -0.68 8.57 4.05
CA VAL A 260 -0.18 9.54 5.03
C VAL A 260 1.24 9.22 5.45
N ILE A 261 1.54 7.94 5.75
CA ILE A 261 2.90 7.48 6.06
C ILE A 261 3.84 7.72 4.87
N ARG A 262 3.41 7.41 3.65
CA ARG A 262 4.22 7.64 2.44
C ARG A 262 4.52 9.13 2.22
N ILE A 263 3.53 10.01 2.41
CA ILE A 263 3.70 11.47 2.29
C ILE A 263 4.65 12.00 3.37
N ILE A 264 4.48 11.57 4.62
CA ILE A 264 5.37 11.94 5.72
C ILE A 264 6.80 11.45 5.45
N GLN A 265 6.97 10.23 4.93
CA GLN A 265 8.28 9.67 4.60
C GLN A 265 8.94 10.41 3.42
N SER A 266 8.20 10.71 2.34
CA SER A 266 8.75 11.46 1.20
C SER A 266 9.20 12.87 1.60
N LEU A 267 8.46 13.55 2.47
CA LEU A 267 8.81 14.88 2.95
C LEU A 267 9.99 14.86 3.93
N SER A 268 10.17 13.79 4.69
CA SER A 268 11.35 13.60 5.55
C SER A 268 12.61 13.22 4.76
N THR A 269 12.49 12.70 3.54
CA THR A 269 13.66 12.36 2.72
C THR A 269 14.25 13.60 2.05
N ASP A 270 13.40 14.56 1.66
CA ASP A 270 13.84 15.81 1.03
C ASP A 270 14.52 16.78 2.01
N SER A 271 14.09 16.84 3.27
CA SER A 271 14.73 17.70 4.28
C SER A 271 16.12 17.23 4.69
N PHE A 272 16.44 15.95 4.48
CA PHE A 272 17.78 15.39 4.72
C PHE A 272 18.79 15.75 3.62
N PHE A 273 18.31 16.11 2.42
CA PHE A 273 19.17 16.50 1.29
C PHE A 273 19.43 18.01 1.18
N THR A 274 18.68 18.86 1.90
CA THR A 274 18.87 20.32 1.87
C THR A 274 19.83 20.86 2.94
N SER A 275 20.38 20.00 3.81
CA SER A 275 21.33 20.40 4.88
C SER A 275 22.77 19.90 4.68
N PHE A 276 23.12 19.44 3.47
CA PHE A 276 24.50 19.14 3.06
C PHE A 276 24.97 20.06 1.93
#